data_AF-A0A962JK76-F1
#
_entry.id   AF-A0A962JK76-F1
#
_cell.length_a   1.000
_cell.length_b   1.000
_cell.length_c   1.000
_cell.angle_alpha   90.00
_cell.angle_beta   90.00
_cell.angle_gamma   90.00
#
_symmetry.space_group_name_H-M   'P 1'
#
loop_
_entity.id
_entity.type
_entity.pdbx_description
1 polymer ?
#
loop_
_entity_poly.entity_id
_entity_poly.type
_entity_poly.pdbx_seq_one_letter_code
_entity_poly.pdbx_strand_id
1 'polypeptide(L)'
;MWRLLAVILYFVSVWAWGAEPEIDFFGNAPIPESALVHTPEPKPDWQLYGAPAALLLFFFSFCLIVKLLIPFKETDMRFDLHDLPVAAQRGIGMAVILFGIAFCFGGLEAHYQMGLHGSAEAYFGQMGIGKLIAFTHAHLFGFTTSFFIIGIPFSLHFNRLKIYQWIFPLGLAASLTDVISWWGIKFVSPYFEYVTWWCGFVFSACYLWMLVALVRVLFFPRVKWLPDFINEDRQKEWDKEHRSK
;
A
#
# COMPACT_ATOMS: atom_id res chain seq x y z
N MET A 1 -1.84 -49.27 -40.30
CA MET A 1 -2.79 -48.99 -39.20
C MET A 1 -2.58 -47.63 -38.55
N TRP A 2 -1.41 -47.34 -37.96
CA TRP A 2 -1.14 -46.06 -37.28
C TRP A 2 -1.33 -44.80 -38.14
N ARG A 3 -0.97 -44.85 -39.42
CA ARG A 3 -1.18 -43.72 -40.34
C ARG A 3 -2.67 -43.44 -40.62
N LEU A 4 -3.50 -44.47 -40.66
CA LEU A 4 -4.95 -44.32 -40.84
C LEU A 4 -5.59 -43.75 -39.58
N LEU A 5 -5.13 -44.21 -38.41
CA LEU A 5 -5.58 -43.70 -37.12
C LEU A 5 -5.22 -42.22 -36.93
N ALA A 6 -4.01 -41.82 -37.36
CA ALA A 6 -3.57 -40.42 -37.31
C ALA A 6 -4.39 -39.52 -38.25
N VAL A 7 -4.74 -39.99 -39.44
CA VAL A 7 -5.61 -39.25 -40.38
C VAL A 7 -7.03 -39.12 -39.81
N ILE A 8 -7.58 -40.18 -39.23
CA ILE A 8 -8.90 -40.12 -38.59
C ILE A 8 -8.87 -39.17 -37.38
N LEU A 9 -7.84 -39.24 -36.54
CA LEU A 9 -7.67 -38.32 -35.40
C LEU A 9 -7.52 -36.87 -35.86
N TYR A 10 -6.81 -36.62 -36.96
CA TYR A 10 -6.69 -35.28 -37.56
C TYR A 10 -8.03 -34.74 -38.06
N PHE A 11 -8.81 -35.56 -38.78
CA PHE A 11 -10.14 -35.14 -39.26
C PHE A 11 -11.14 -34.98 -38.11
N VAL A 12 -11.08 -35.84 -37.09
CA VAL A 12 -11.90 -35.72 -35.88
C VAL A 12 -11.48 -34.50 -35.06
N SER A 13 -10.19 -34.15 -34.99
CA SER A 13 -9.76 -32.94 -34.30
C SER A 13 -10.18 -31.67 -35.04
N VAL A 14 -10.08 -31.64 -36.38
CA VAL A 14 -10.54 -30.50 -37.20
C VAL A 14 -12.06 -30.32 -37.11
N TRP A 15 -12.81 -31.42 -37.03
CA TRP A 15 -14.26 -31.40 -36.88
C TRP A 15 -14.72 -31.05 -35.46
N ALA A 16 -14.06 -31.61 -34.43
CA ALA A 16 -14.42 -31.39 -33.03
C ALA A 16 -13.94 -30.02 -32.48
N TRP A 17 -12.89 -29.46 -33.07
CA TRP A 17 -12.33 -28.15 -32.73
C TRP A 17 -12.49 -27.18 -33.90
N GLY A 18 -13.65 -27.24 -34.55
CA GLY A 18 -14.02 -26.47 -35.74
C GLY A 18 -13.22 -25.18 -35.86
N ALA A 19 -12.25 -25.19 -36.78
CA ALA A 19 -11.61 -23.96 -37.20
C ALA A 19 -12.74 -23.03 -37.63
N GLU A 20 -12.88 -21.91 -36.93
CA GLU A 20 -13.80 -20.86 -37.34
C GLU A 20 -13.52 -20.51 -38.82
N PRO A 21 -14.56 -20.17 -39.59
CA PRO A 21 -14.43 -19.93 -41.03
C PRO A 21 -13.23 -19.01 -41.29
N GLU A 22 -12.41 -19.35 -42.30
CA GLU A 22 -11.24 -18.57 -42.72
C GLU A 22 -11.55 -17.07 -42.72
N ILE A 23 -11.20 -16.37 -41.63
CA ILE A 23 -11.27 -14.93 -41.57
C ILE A 23 -10.08 -14.44 -42.39
N ASP A 24 -10.34 -14.06 -43.63
CA ASP A 24 -9.37 -13.36 -44.46
C ASP A 24 -9.20 -11.93 -43.92
N PHE A 25 -8.29 -11.77 -42.94
CA PHE A 25 -7.97 -10.49 -42.30
C PHE A 25 -7.50 -9.40 -43.29
N PHE A 26 -7.10 -9.79 -44.51
CA PHE A 26 -6.55 -8.89 -45.53
C PHE A 26 -7.43 -8.80 -46.79
N GLY A 27 -8.59 -9.44 -46.80
CA GLY A 27 -9.57 -9.38 -47.88
C GLY A 27 -10.36 -8.07 -47.87
N ASN A 28 -10.82 -7.61 -49.04
CA ASN A 28 -11.67 -6.42 -49.16
C ASN A 28 -13.17 -6.70 -48.85
N ALA A 29 -13.50 -7.92 -48.42
CA ALA A 29 -14.88 -8.28 -48.08
C ALA A 29 -15.25 -7.74 -46.68
N PRO A 30 -16.47 -7.19 -46.49
CA PRO A 30 -16.89 -6.70 -45.18
C PRO A 30 -16.96 -7.85 -44.17
N ILE A 31 -16.37 -7.65 -43.00
CA ILE A 31 -16.36 -8.62 -41.90
C ILE A 31 -17.82 -8.83 -41.44
N PRO A 32 -18.30 -10.09 -41.33
CA PRO A 32 -19.64 -10.38 -40.84
C PRO A 32 -19.83 -9.83 -39.43
N GLU A 33 -20.99 -9.22 -39.15
CA GLU A 33 -21.30 -8.64 -37.83
C GLU A 33 -21.20 -9.66 -36.69
N SER A 34 -21.48 -10.94 -36.98
CA SER A 34 -21.31 -12.06 -36.05
C SER A 34 -19.86 -12.35 -35.65
N ALA A 35 -18.88 -11.85 -36.39
CA ALA A 35 -17.45 -11.98 -36.12
C ALA A 35 -16.86 -10.69 -35.49
N LEU A 36 -17.66 -9.63 -35.31
CA LEU A 36 -17.23 -8.42 -34.63
C LEU A 36 -17.25 -8.65 -33.12
N VAL A 37 -16.07 -8.62 -32.50
CA VAL A 37 -15.95 -8.55 -31.05
C VAL A 37 -16.25 -7.11 -30.63
N HIS A 38 -17.44 -6.88 -30.06
CA HIS A 38 -17.77 -5.58 -29.46
C HIS A 38 -16.90 -5.35 -28.23
N THR A 39 -15.83 -4.59 -28.38
CA THR A 39 -15.06 -4.09 -27.24
C THR A 39 -15.88 -3.02 -26.52
N PRO A 40 -15.83 -2.95 -25.18
CA PRO A 40 -16.42 -1.85 -24.45
C PRO A 40 -15.92 -0.51 -25.00
N GLU A 41 -16.78 0.50 -25.00
CA GLU A 41 -16.33 1.85 -25.35
C GLU A 41 -15.16 2.27 -24.46
N PRO A 42 -14.17 2.98 -25.01
CA PRO A 42 -13.06 3.48 -24.23
C PRO A 42 -13.59 4.41 -23.12
N LYS A 43 -13.06 4.22 -21.91
CA LYS A 43 -13.44 5.05 -20.77
C LYS A 43 -13.06 6.52 -21.04
N PRO A 44 -13.86 7.49 -20.58
CA PRO A 44 -13.55 8.90 -20.76
C PRO A 44 -12.27 9.29 -20.02
N ASP A 45 -11.51 10.24 -20.57
CA ASP A 45 -10.22 10.70 -20.03
C ASP A 45 -10.28 11.13 -18.56
N TRP A 46 -11.41 11.70 -18.13
CA TRP A 46 -11.63 12.03 -16.73
C TRP A 46 -11.54 10.81 -15.81
N GLN A 47 -12.09 9.65 -16.19
CA GLN A 47 -12.01 8.43 -15.38
C GLN A 47 -10.62 7.79 -15.44
N LEU A 48 -9.91 7.93 -16.57
CA LEU A 48 -8.57 7.37 -16.75
C LEU A 48 -7.50 8.18 -16.01
N TYR A 49 -7.55 9.51 -16.08
CA TYR A 49 -6.48 10.38 -15.57
C TYR A 49 -6.95 11.34 -14.49
N GLY A 50 -8.11 11.97 -14.70
CA GLY A 50 -8.61 13.00 -13.80
C GLY A 50 -8.98 12.47 -12.42
N ALA A 51 -9.64 11.31 -12.36
CA ALA A 51 -10.08 10.70 -11.11
C ALA A 51 -8.90 10.18 -10.26
N PRO A 52 -7.90 9.47 -10.82
CA PRO A 52 -6.66 9.16 -10.08
C PRO A 52 -5.91 10.41 -9.62
N ALA A 53 -5.80 11.44 -10.47
CA ALA A 53 -5.15 12.70 -10.09
C ALA A 53 -5.90 13.42 -8.96
N ALA A 54 -7.23 13.41 -8.97
CA ALA A 54 -8.05 13.95 -7.90
C ALA A 54 -7.84 13.21 -6.57
N LEU A 55 -7.65 11.88 -6.60
CA LEU A 55 -7.34 11.11 -5.40
C LEU A 55 -5.94 11.42 -4.85
N LEU A 56 -4.94 11.64 -5.71
CA LEU A 56 -3.63 12.14 -5.27
C LEU A 56 -3.72 13.54 -4.68
N LEU A 57 -4.51 14.42 -5.29
CA LEU A 57 -4.77 15.76 -4.74
C LEU A 57 -5.45 15.67 -3.36
N PHE A 58 -6.38 14.73 -3.19
CA PHE A 58 -6.98 14.44 -1.88
C PHE A 58 -5.92 14.06 -0.85
N PHE A 59 -4.97 13.18 -1.17
CA PHE A 59 -3.89 12.79 -0.26
C PHE A 59 -3.08 14.00 0.23
N PHE A 60 -2.62 14.87 -0.68
CA PHE A 60 -1.86 16.06 -0.31
C PHE A 60 -2.70 17.07 0.48
N SER A 61 -3.97 17.23 0.09
CA SER A 61 -4.92 18.11 0.79
C SER A 61 -5.19 17.60 2.20
N PHE A 62 -5.33 16.29 2.39
CA PHE A 62 -5.52 15.67 3.69
C PHE A 62 -4.30 15.88 4.59
N CYS A 63 -3.09 15.67 4.07
CA CYS A 63 -1.85 15.98 4.80
C CYS A 63 -1.77 17.46 5.19
N LEU A 64 -2.17 18.37 4.29
CA LEU A 64 -2.22 19.80 4.56
C LEU A 64 -3.26 20.14 5.64
N ILE A 65 -4.44 19.55 5.59
CA ILE A 65 -5.49 19.73 6.61
C ILE A 65 -4.96 19.27 7.98
N VAL A 66 -4.31 18.11 8.06
CA VAL A 66 -3.69 17.63 9.30
C VAL A 66 -2.64 18.63 9.81
N LYS A 67 -1.81 19.19 8.91
CA LYS A 67 -0.83 20.24 9.27
C LYS A 67 -1.49 21.45 9.91
N LEU A 68 -2.59 21.91 9.32
CA LEU A 68 -3.28 23.13 9.72
C LEU A 68 -4.03 22.93 11.04
N LEU A 69 -4.66 21.77 11.22
CA LEU A 69 -5.42 21.45 12.43
C LEU A 69 -4.53 21.09 13.61
N ILE A 70 -3.39 20.43 13.35
CA ILE A 70 -2.48 19.92 14.38
C ILE A 70 -1.06 20.42 14.07
N PRO A 71 -0.76 21.71 14.35
CA PRO A 71 0.57 22.25 14.10
C PRO A 71 1.58 21.64 15.08
N PHE A 72 2.80 21.44 14.58
CA PHE A 72 3.91 20.95 15.40
C PHE A 72 4.17 21.89 16.59
N LYS A 73 4.26 21.30 17.78
CA LYS A 73 4.65 21.97 19.01
C LYS A 73 5.69 21.11 19.71
N GLU A 74 6.83 21.70 20.05
CA GLU A 74 7.80 21.03 20.93
C GLU A 74 7.18 20.94 22.32
N THR A 75 7.22 19.76 22.91
CA THR A 75 6.68 19.50 24.25
C THR A 75 7.82 19.23 25.22
N ASP A 76 7.60 19.53 26.50
CA ASP A 76 8.58 19.24 27.56
C ASP A 76 8.56 17.77 28.01
N MET A 77 7.85 16.91 27.27
CA MET A 77 7.73 15.50 27.58
C MET A 77 9.10 14.83 27.38
N ARG A 78 9.64 14.20 28.41
CA ARG A 78 10.78 13.29 28.30
C ARG A 78 10.24 11.87 28.33
N PHE A 79 10.25 11.21 27.17
CA PHE A 79 9.80 9.84 27.04
C PHE A 79 10.94 8.99 26.50
N ASP A 80 11.47 8.12 27.37
CA ASP A 80 12.36 7.05 26.96
C ASP A 80 11.61 5.71 27.02
N LEU A 81 11.74 4.92 25.95
CA LEU A 81 11.19 3.58 25.86
C LEU A 81 11.79 2.65 26.91
N HIS A 82 13.02 2.93 27.37
CA HIS A 82 13.71 2.16 28.40
C HIS A 82 13.18 2.40 29.82
N ASP A 83 12.44 3.49 30.03
CA ASP A 83 11.85 3.82 31.34
C ASP A 83 10.49 3.16 31.55
N LEU A 84 9.95 2.49 30.51
CA LEU A 84 8.67 1.79 30.61
C LEU A 84 8.76 0.54 31.50
N PRO A 85 7.67 0.11 32.15
CA PRO A 85 7.63 -1.17 32.86
C PRO A 85 8.02 -2.33 31.94
N VAL A 86 8.73 -3.33 32.47
CA VAL A 86 9.24 -4.48 31.69
C VAL A 86 8.14 -5.17 30.87
N ALA A 87 6.92 -5.26 31.42
CA ALA A 87 5.79 -5.82 30.70
C ALA A 87 5.44 -5.02 29.43
N ALA A 88 5.44 -3.69 29.50
CA ALA A 88 5.17 -2.81 28.37
C ALA A 88 6.29 -2.87 27.33
N GLN A 89 7.56 -2.88 27.76
CA GLN A 89 8.69 -3.04 26.85
C GLN A 89 8.62 -4.36 26.07
N ARG A 90 8.36 -5.47 26.77
CA ARG A 90 8.18 -6.79 26.16
C ARG A 90 6.98 -6.82 25.20
N GLY A 91 5.86 -6.23 25.61
CA GLY A 91 4.66 -6.14 24.79
C GLY A 91 4.90 -5.37 23.48
N ILE A 92 5.48 -4.18 23.57
CA ILE A 92 5.80 -3.35 22.40
C ILE A 92 6.84 -4.07 21.52
N GLY A 93 7.92 -4.62 22.11
CA GLY A 93 8.94 -5.34 21.36
C GLY A 93 8.39 -6.54 20.59
N MET A 94 7.54 -7.35 21.23
CA MET A 94 6.88 -8.47 20.56
C MET A 94 5.91 -8.01 19.47
N ALA A 95 5.10 -6.98 19.74
CA ALA A 95 4.17 -6.45 18.76
C ALA A 95 4.89 -5.91 17.51
N VAL A 96 5.97 -5.16 17.69
CA VAL A 96 6.85 -4.66 16.62
C VAL A 96 7.33 -5.82 15.73
N ILE A 97 7.85 -6.90 16.33
CA ILE A 97 8.31 -8.07 15.57
C ILE A 97 7.16 -8.73 14.80
N LEU A 98 6.03 -8.99 15.48
CA LEU A 98 4.88 -9.67 14.88
C LEU A 98 4.26 -8.85 13.74
N PHE A 99 4.15 -7.53 13.89
CA PHE A 99 3.68 -6.69 12.79
C PHE A 99 4.70 -6.59 11.66
N GLY A 100 6.01 -6.64 11.93
CA GLY A 100 7.03 -6.78 10.90
C GLY A 100 6.83 -8.05 10.06
N ILE A 101 6.59 -9.19 10.72
CA ILE A 101 6.27 -10.46 10.05
C ILE A 101 4.98 -10.35 9.24
N ALA A 102 3.91 -9.81 9.84
CA ALA A 102 2.63 -9.63 9.15
C ALA A 102 2.77 -8.75 7.90
N PHE A 103 3.59 -7.71 7.97
CA PHE A 103 3.87 -6.84 6.84
C PHE A 103 4.59 -7.56 5.69
N CYS A 104 5.57 -8.41 6.01
CA CYS A 104 6.21 -9.27 5.01
C CYS A 104 5.20 -10.21 4.32
N PHE A 105 4.30 -10.83 5.09
CA PHE A 105 3.25 -11.67 4.52
C PHE A 105 2.24 -10.89 3.66
N GLY A 106 1.91 -9.65 4.04
CA GLY A 106 1.06 -8.78 3.21
C GLY A 106 1.71 -8.45 1.87
N GLY A 107 3.01 -8.16 1.85
CA GLY A 107 3.76 -7.94 0.60
C GLY A 107 3.84 -9.21 -0.27
N LEU A 108 4.05 -10.38 0.35
CA LEU A 108 4.03 -11.66 -0.35
C LEU A 108 2.64 -12.00 -0.90
N GLU A 109 1.58 -11.71 -0.15
CA GLU A 109 0.20 -11.87 -0.61
C GLU A 109 -0.05 -11.00 -1.84
N ALA A 110 0.29 -9.71 -1.79
CA ALA A 110 0.14 -8.81 -2.93
C ALA A 110 0.88 -9.35 -4.16
N HIS A 111 2.15 -9.74 -4.01
CA HIS A 111 2.94 -10.33 -5.10
C HIS A 111 2.31 -11.61 -5.66
N TYR A 112 1.86 -12.51 -4.79
CA TYR A 112 1.20 -13.76 -5.19
C TYR A 112 -0.10 -13.50 -5.95
N GLN A 113 -0.95 -12.58 -5.47
CA GLN A 113 -2.22 -12.26 -6.12
C GLN A 113 -2.00 -11.64 -7.50
N MET A 114 -0.99 -10.76 -7.65
CA MET A 114 -0.63 -10.19 -8.95
C MET A 114 -0.10 -11.26 -9.92
N GLY A 115 0.71 -12.19 -9.43
CA GLY A 115 1.18 -13.32 -10.25
C GLY A 115 0.06 -14.26 -10.68
N LEU A 116 -0.91 -14.53 -9.80
CA LEU A 116 -2.04 -15.42 -10.07
C LEU A 116 -3.03 -14.85 -11.08
N HIS A 117 -3.33 -13.55 -10.99
CA HIS A 117 -4.34 -12.90 -11.84
C HIS A 117 -3.74 -12.16 -13.05
N GLY A 118 -2.42 -11.98 -13.09
CA GLY A 118 -1.70 -11.31 -14.16
C GLY A 118 -1.71 -9.77 -14.08
N SER A 119 -2.79 -9.17 -13.56
CA SER A 119 -2.88 -7.72 -13.34
C SER A 119 -3.75 -7.36 -12.14
N ALA A 120 -3.57 -6.14 -11.62
CA ALA A 120 -4.44 -5.60 -10.58
C ALA A 120 -5.90 -5.47 -11.07
N GLU A 121 -6.10 -5.07 -12.33
CA GLU A 121 -7.42 -5.00 -12.94
C GLU A 121 -8.15 -6.34 -12.89
N ALA A 122 -7.49 -7.42 -13.32
CA ALA A 122 -8.07 -8.75 -13.31
C ALA A 122 -8.37 -9.23 -11.87
N TYR A 123 -7.46 -8.98 -10.93
CA TYR A 123 -7.64 -9.32 -9.53
C TYR A 123 -8.87 -8.62 -8.90
N PHE A 124 -8.97 -7.30 -9.04
CA PHE A 124 -10.09 -6.53 -8.49
C PHE A 124 -11.39 -6.74 -9.27
N GLY A 125 -11.31 -7.01 -10.57
CA GLY A 125 -12.43 -7.37 -11.41
C GLY A 125 -13.13 -8.64 -10.94
N GLN A 126 -12.36 -9.69 -10.64
CA GLN A 126 -12.87 -10.98 -10.14
C GLN A 126 -13.27 -10.96 -8.65
N MET A 127 -12.87 -9.94 -7.89
CA MET A 127 -13.17 -9.83 -6.47
C MET A 127 -14.65 -9.49 -6.22
N GLY A 128 -15.41 -10.33 -5.51
CA GLY A 128 -16.77 -9.98 -5.12
C GLY A 128 -16.85 -8.76 -4.18
N ILE A 129 -17.96 -8.03 -4.20
CA ILE A 129 -18.16 -6.83 -3.35
C ILE A 129 -17.97 -7.14 -1.86
N GLY A 130 -18.54 -8.25 -1.38
CA GLY A 130 -18.35 -8.68 0.01
C GLY A 130 -16.89 -8.91 0.39
N LYS A 131 -16.09 -9.47 -0.54
CA LYS A 131 -14.65 -9.65 -0.34
C LYS A 131 -13.92 -8.30 -0.30
N LEU A 132 -14.27 -7.35 -1.18
CA LEU A 132 -13.66 -6.01 -1.15
C LEU A 132 -13.99 -5.24 0.14
N ILE A 133 -15.21 -5.37 0.66
CA ILE A 133 -15.60 -4.79 1.96
C ILE A 133 -14.78 -5.41 3.10
N ALA A 134 -14.69 -6.75 3.15
CA ALA A 134 -13.91 -7.44 4.16
C ALA A 134 -12.41 -7.05 4.09
N PHE A 135 -11.87 -6.98 2.87
CA PHE A 135 -10.49 -6.57 2.61
C PHE A 135 -10.25 -5.12 3.08
N THR A 136 -11.17 -4.21 2.75
CA THR A 136 -11.16 -2.80 3.21
C THR A 136 -11.18 -2.69 4.73
N HIS A 137 -12.08 -3.41 5.40
CA HIS A 137 -12.19 -3.40 6.86
C HIS A 137 -10.91 -3.91 7.53
N ALA A 138 -10.43 -5.08 7.11
CA ALA A 138 -9.25 -5.71 7.69
C ALA A 138 -7.99 -4.84 7.51
N HIS A 139 -7.80 -4.23 6.34
CA HIS A 139 -6.64 -3.39 6.07
C HIS A 139 -6.73 -2.04 6.77
N LEU A 140 -7.88 -1.35 6.77
CA LEU A 140 -8.02 -0.10 7.52
C LEU A 140 -7.76 -0.32 9.02
N PHE A 141 -8.32 -1.40 9.58
CA PHE A 141 -8.09 -1.74 10.98
C PHE A 141 -6.62 -2.11 11.25
N GLY A 142 -6.05 -3.00 10.43
CA GLY A 142 -4.68 -3.50 10.59
C GLY A 142 -3.63 -2.40 10.39
N PHE A 143 -3.76 -1.60 9.34
CA PHE A 143 -2.90 -0.45 9.07
C PHE A 143 -2.97 0.57 10.20
N THR A 144 -4.17 0.97 10.61
CA THR A 144 -4.31 1.95 11.70
C THR A 144 -3.72 1.41 13.00
N THR A 145 -4.04 0.17 13.37
CA THR A 145 -3.56 -0.43 14.62
C THR A 145 -2.04 -0.60 14.65
N SER A 146 -1.44 -1.10 13.56
CA SER A 146 0.01 -1.26 13.45
C SER A 146 0.74 0.10 13.52
N PHE A 147 0.24 1.09 12.79
CA PHE A 147 0.75 2.46 12.83
C PHE A 147 0.58 3.09 14.20
N PHE A 148 -0.48 2.81 14.95
CA PHE A 148 -0.62 3.30 16.33
C PHE A 148 0.41 2.66 17.27
N ILE A 149 0.54 1.33 17.22
CA ILE A 149 1.42 0.57 18.13
C ILE A 149 2.89 0.91 17.90
N ILE A 150 3.29 1.19 16.66
CA ILE A 150 4.67 1.53 16.30
C ILE A 150 4.88 3.05 16.27
N GLY A 151 3.93 3.78 15.72
CA GLY A 151 4.03 5.22 15.50
C GLY A 151 3.95 6.05 16.77
N ILE A 152 3.15 5.66 17.77
CA ILE A 152 3.10 6.40 19.04
C ILE A 152 4.44 6.31 19.77
N PRO A 153 4.99 5.12 20.10
CA PRO A 153 6.27 5.04 20.78
C PRO A 153 7.40 5.73 20.00
N PHE A 154 7.40 5.60 18.67
CA PHE A 154 8.34 6.31 17.80
C PHE A 154 8.22 7.83 17.94
N SER A 155 7.00 8.36 17.84
CA SER A 155 6.76 9.81 17.88
C SER A 155 7.04 10.40 19.27
N LEU A 156 6.82 9.63 20.34
CA LEU A 156 7.16 10.02 21.70
C LEU A 156 8.67 10.03 21.94
N HIS A 157 9.39 9.02 21.43
CA HIS A 157 10.84 8.95 21.56
C HIS A 157 11.56 10.03 20.74
N PHE A 158 11.07 10.34 19.53
CA PHE A 158 11.61 11.37 18.63
C PHE A 158 10.74 12.65 18.61
N ASN A 159 10.29 13.09 19.78
CA ASN A 159 9.33 14.19 19.92
C ASN A 159 9.86 15.58 19.48
N ARG A 160 11.17 15.79 19.43
CA ARG A 160 11.79 17.08 19.06
C ARG A 160 12.14 17.20 17.57
N LEU A 161 11.99 16.13 16.80
CA LEU A 161 12.32 16.10 15.39
C LEU A 161 11.09 16.41 14.53
N LYS A 162 11.00 17.65 14.03
CA LYS A 162 9.88 18.13 13.18
C LYS A 162 9.53 17.20 12.02
N ILE A 163 10.54 16.68 11.33
CA ILE A 163 10.36 15.78 10.18
C ILE A 163 9.78 14.42 10.62
N TYR A 164 10.09 13.96 11.83
CA TYR A 164 9.73 12.62 12.31
C TYR A 164 8.27 12.59 12.73
N GLN A 165 7.75 13.71 13.22
CA GLN A 165 6.33 13.90 13.51
C GLN A 165 5.45 13.82 12.24
N TRP A 166 6.03 13.93 11.04
CA TRP A 166 5.30 13.74 9.78
C TRP A 166 5.21 12.28 9.35
N ILE A 167 6.14 11.42 9.77
CA ILE A 167 6.24 10.04 9.26
C ILE A 167 4.98 9.23 9.63
N PHE A 168 4.51 9.40 10.87
CA PHE A 168 3.31 8.73 11.36
C PHE A 168 2.02 9.15 10.62
N PRO A 169 1.63 10.44 10.57
CA PRO A 169 0.42 10.87 9.86
C PRO A 169 0.52 10.68 8.35
N LEU A 170 1.71 10.79 7.75
CA LEU A 170 1.91 10.58 6.31
C LEU A 170 1.58 9.14 5.89
N GLY A 171 2.04 8.15 6.67
CA GLY A 171 1.72 6.76 6.37
C GLY A 171 0.24 6.40 6.61
N LEU A 172 -0.42 7.02 7.59
CA LEU A 172 -1.88 6.89 7.78
C LEU A 172 -2.68 7.55 6.64
N ALA A 173 -2.23 8.70 6.14
CA ALA A 173 -2.83 9.32 4.96
C ALA A 173 -2.67 8.43 3.71
N ALA A 174 -1.50 7.80 3.57
CA ALA A 174 -1.23 6.87 2.48
C ALA A 174 -2.13 5.64 2.57
N SER A 175 -2.32 5.05 3.76
CA SER A 175 -3.15 3.85 3.93
C SER A 175 -4.63 4.12 3.61
N LEU A 176 -5.18 5.26 4.02
CA LEU A 176 -6.54 5.65 3.67
C LEU A 176 -6.70 5.85 2.16
N THR A 177 -5.75 6.56 1.55
CA THR A 177 -5.76 6.83 0.10
C THR A 177 -5.62 5.54 -0.71
N ASP A 178 -4.78 4.60 -0.25
CA ASP A 178 -4.60 3.29 -0.85
C ASP A 178 -5.92 2.50 -0.90
N VAL A 179 -6.61 2.42 0.25
CA VAL A 179 -7.90 1.73 0.33
C VAL A 179 -8.91 2.34 -0.64
N ILE A 180 -9.02 3.67 -0.72
CA ILE A 180 -9.91 4.33 -1.69
C ILE A 180 -9.53 3.97 -3.13
N SER A 181 -8.22 3.87 -3.42
CA SER A 181 -7.74 3.52 -4.77
C SER A 181 -8.19 2.13 -5.21
N TRP A 182 -8.31 1.15 -4.30
CA TRP A 182 -8.78 -0.21 -4.62
C TRP A 182 -10.23 -0.21 -5.12
N TRP A 183 -11.09 0.62 -4.52
CA TRP A 183 -12.46 0.84 -5.00
C TRP A 183 -12.44 1.53 -6.37
N GLY A 184 -11.51 2.46 -6.59
CA GLY A 184 -11.27 3.09 -7.88
C GLY A 184 -10.87 2.09 -8.97
N ILE A 185 -9.96 1.15 -8.67
CA ILE A 185 -9.56 0.08 -9.60
C ILE A 185 -10.77 -0.77 -9.97
N LYS A 186 -11.57 -1.17 -8.98
CA LYS A 186 -12.72 -2.05 -9.22
C LYS A 186 -13.83 -1.40 -10.04
N PHE A 187 -14.17 -0.14 -9.76
CA PHE A 187 -15.40 0.48 -10.28
C PHE A 187 -15.17 1.57 -11.33
N VAL A 188 -13.98 2.18 -11.37
CA VAL A 188 -13.71 3.35 -12.22
C VAL A 188 -12.72 3.00 -13.31
N SER A 189 -11.46 2.75 -12.97
CA SER A 189 -10.39 2.57 -13.96
C SER A 189 -9.20 1.80 -13.37
N PRO A 190 -8.53 0.94 -14.16
CA PRO A 190 -7.29 0.31 -13.71
C PRO A 190 -6.17 1.30 -13.39
N TYR A 191 -6.25 2.55 -13.87
CA TYR A 191 -5.19 3.56 -13.68
C TYR A 191 -5.08 4.03 -12.22
N PHE A 192 -6.05 3.69 -11.37
CA PHE A 192 -5.91 3.83 -9.92
C PHE A 192 -4.78 2.97 -9.33
N GLU A 193 -4.30 1.96 -10.05
CA GLU A 193 -3.13 1.15 -9.68
C GLU A 193 -1.89 2.02 -9.44
N TYR A 194 -1.68 3.09 -10.20
CA TYR A 194 -0.56 4.00 -9.96
C TYR A 194 -0.65 4.70 -8.59
N VAL A 195 -1.89 5.00 -8.15
CA VAL A 195 -2.13 5.57 -6.82
C VAL A 195 -1.86 4.52 -5.74
N THR A 196 -2.31 3.28 -5.95
CA THR A 196 -2.00 2.14 -5.08
C THR A 196 -0.48 1.94 -4.93
N TRP A 197 0.28 1.97 -6.01
CA TRP A 197 1.75 1.82 -5.96
C TRP A 197 2.42 2.96 -5.21
N TRP A 198 2.01 4.21 -5.48
CA TRP A 198 2.50 5.38 -4.74
C TRP A 198 2.22 5.26 -3.24
N CYS A 199 0.96 4.98 -2.87
CA CYS A 199 0.56 4.85 -1.48
C CYS A 199 1.27 3.67 -0.81
N GLY A 200 1.39 2.53 -1.49
CA GLY A 200 2.14 1.36 -1.02
C GLY A 200 3.60 1.69 -0.74
N PHE A 201 4.25 2.46 -1.61
CA PHE A 201 5.62 2.93 -1.39
C PHE A 201 5.73 3.86 -0.17
N VAL A 202 4.90 4.91 -0.10
CA VAL A 202 4.91 5.88 1.01
C VAL A 202 4.61 5.20 2.35
N PHE A 203 3.59 4.34 2.38
CA PHE A 203 3.21 3.54 3.53
C PHE A 203 4.37 2.66 3.99
N SER A 204 4.95 1.87 3.08
CA SER A 204 6.05 0.95 3.37
C SER A 204 7.28 1.70 3.90
N ALA A 205 7.64 2.81 3.27
CA ALA A 205 8.78 3.62 3.68
C ALA A 205 8.58 4.20 5.09
N CYS A 206 7.41 4.79 5.37
CA CYS A 206 7.11 5.33 6.70
C CYS A 206 7.09 4.23 7.75
N TYR A 207 6.44 3.11 7.44
CA TYR A 207 6.30 1.98 8.34
C TYR A 207 7.65 1.34 8.68
N LEU A 208 8.44 0.98 7.66
CA LEU A 208 9.77 0.39 7.84
C LEU A 208 10.70 1.33 8.59
N TRP A 209 10.63 2.64 8.31
CA TRP A 209 11.42 3.63 9.04
C TRP A 209 11.15 3.59 10.54
N MET A 210 9.88 3.65 10.94
CA MET A 210 9.49 3.60 12.36
C MET A 210 9.78 2.23 12.98
N LEU A 211 9.56 1.15 12.24
CA LEU A 211 9.82 -0.21 12.68
C LEU A 211 11.31 -0.42 13.00
N VAL A 212 12.19 -0.09 12.05
CA VAL A 212 13.65 -0.20 12.23
C VAL A 212 14.11 0.68 13.38
N ALA A 213 13.60 1.91 13.48
CA ALA A 213 13.92 2.82 14.56
C ALA A 213 13.61 2.21 15.94
N LEU A 214 12.41 1.63 16.11
CA LEU A 214 11.97 1.03 17.38
C LEU A 214 12.69 -0.28 17.69
N VAL A 215 12.87 -1.17 16.72
CA VAL A 215 13.66 -2.40 16.92
C VAL A 215 15.05 -2.03 17.43
N ARG A 216 15.66 -1.00 16.84
CA ARG A 216 16.97 -0.53 17.25
C ARG A 216 16.95 0.12 18.64
N VAL A 217 15.97 0.95 19.02
CA VAL A 217 15.85 1.48 20.41
C VAL A 217 15.75 0.31 21.38
N LEU A 218 14.79 -0.58 21.17
CA LEU A 218 14.38 -1.58 22.17
C LEU A 218 15.41 -2.69 22.33
N PHE A 219 15.98 -3.19 21.23
CA PHE A 219 16.86 -4.37 21.25
C PHE A 219 18.35 -4.00 21.17
N PHE A 220 18.70 -2.84 20.61
CA PHE A 220 20.09 -2.44 20.36
C PHE A 220 20.41 -1.01 20.83
N PRO A 221 20.21 -0.66 22.11
CA PRO A 221 20.32 0.71 22.62
C PRO A 221 21.72 1.33 22.47
N ARG A 222 22.76 0.51 22.29
CA ARG A 222 24.15 0.99 22.09
C ARG A 222 24.42 1.45 20.65
N VAL A 223 23.55 1.11 19.70
CA VAL A 223 23.72 1.47 18.29
C VAL A 223 23.06 2.83 18.09
N LYS A 224 23.88 3.88 17.95
CA LYS A 224 23.39 5.23 17.61
C LYS A 224 23.39 5.45 16.10
N TRP A 225 22.35 6.11 15.62
CA TRP A 225 22.22 6.54 14.22
C TRP A 225 21.95 8.05 14.13
N LEU A 226 21.98 8.63 12.91
CA LEU A 226 21.84 10.07 12.67
C LEU A 226 20.68 10.74 13.45
N PRO A 227 19.46 10.17 13.48
CA PRO A 227 18.33 10.77 14.20
C PRO A 227 18.51 10.86 15.71
N ASP A 228 19.23 9.91 16.33
CA ASP A 228 19.47 9.94 17.78
C ASP A 228 20.36 11.12 18.15
N PHE A 229 21.42 11.39 17.36
CA PHE A 229 22.32 12.52 17.59
C PHE A 229 21.56 13.85 17.51
N ILE A 230 20.72 14.02 16.50
CA ILE A 230 19.93 15.25 16.33
C ILE A 230 18.93 15.41 17.48
N ASN A 231 18.28 14.33 17.91
CA ASN A 231 17.31 14.38 19.01
C ASN A 231 17.98 14.74 20.35
N GLU A 232 19.12 14.10 20.65
CA GLU A 232 19.91 14.37 21.86
C GLU A 232 20.45 15.80 21.89
N ASP A 233 20.95 16.31 20.77
CA ASP A 233 21.48 17.68 20.71
C ASP A 233 20.37 18.72 20.87
N ARG A 234 19.20 18.50 20.25
CA ARG A 234 18.00 19.33 20.45
C ARG A 234 17.50 19.27 21.90
N GLN A 235 17.58 18.11 22.55
CA GLN A 235 17.26 17.97 23.97
C GLN A 235 18.22 18.79 24.85
N LYS A 236 19.53 18.76 24.56
CA LYS A 236 20.53 19.56 25.28
C LYS A 236 20.31 21.06 25.10
N GLU A 237 19.97 21.51 23.89
CA GLU A 237 19.65 22.91 23.59
C GLU A 237 18.44 23.37 24.39
N TRP A 238 17.35 22.59 24.35
CA TRP A 238 16.13 22.88 25.11
C TRP A 238 16.40 22.98 26.62
N ASP A 239 17.16 22.03 27.16
CA ASP A 239 17.52 22.00 28.58
C ASP A 239 18.31 23.25 29.00
N LYS A 240 19.19 23.76 28.13
CA LYS A 240 19.93 25.01 28.39
C LYS A 240 19.00 26.22 28.43
N GLU A 241 18.08 26.32 27.47
CA GLU A 241 17.13 27.45 27.42
C GLU A 241 16.19 27.44 28.64
N HIS A 242 15.72 26.27 29.07
CA HIS A 242 14.71 26.14 30.12
C HIS A 242 15.27 26.01 31.54
N ARG A 243 16.54 25.62 31.73
CA ARG A 243 17.23 25.74 33.04
C ARG A 243 17.63 27.17 33.39
N SER A 244 17.61 28.09 32.42
CA SER A 244 17.99 29.50 32.62
C SER A 244 16.84 30.39 33.11
N LYS A 245 15.64 29.83 33.29
CA LYS A 245 14.45 30.46 33.87
C LYS A 245 14.10 29.80 35.19
#